data_AF-A0AA86SM03-F1
#
_entry.id   AF-A0AA86SM03-F1
#
_cell.length_a   1.000
_cell.length_b   1.000
_cell.length_c   1.000
_cell.angle_alpha   90.00
_cell.angle_beta   90.00
_cell.angle_gamma   90.00
#
_symmetry.space_group_name_H-M   'P 1'
#
loop_
_entity.id
_entity.type
_entity.pdbx_description
1 polymer ?
#
loop_
_entity_poly.entity_id
_entity_poly.type
_entity_poly.pdbx_seq_one_letter_code
_entity_poly.pdbx_strand_id
1 'polypeptide(L)'
;MFGSFKIFRHTNISHVPFSLFPYTTSSSSSLVLEVVHATMNSDSGYQPLLVGLHSHSNIPDLSSDTIEEFLKQRPIELRWWPQLIAWESRLIWLLSWASIVVSIFNYMLSFVTLMFTGHLGSVELAGASIAIVGVQGLAYGVILGMASAVQTLCGQAYGARKYSAMSIILQRAIILHLGAAVVLSFLFWFSGSFLKLIGQSESIAEKGQAFARGIILQLYAYAVACPMQRFLQAQNIVNPLAFMSIGVFLLHVLLNWLVVFVLDYGLVGAALTLSFSWWLLVLLNGLYIILSPRCKQTWVGLSVKAFKGIWPYFKLTAAYAWMLWYRPKLHLILTLLHTQKAQILL
;
A
#
# COMPACT_ATOMS: atom_id res chain seq x y z
N MET A 1 12.82 -48.58 38.74
CA MET A 1 11.48 -48.91 39.29
C MET A 1 10.59 -47.70 39.03
N PHE A 2 10.24 -47.41 37.77
CA PHE A 2 9.09 -47.92 37.01
C PHE A 2 7.74 -47.78 37.75
N GLY A 3 6.92 -46.89 37.22
CA GLY A 3 5.48 -46.72 37.47
C GLY A 3 4.95 -45.70 36.46
N SER A 4 4.85 -46.09 35.18
CA SER A 4 3.59 -46.44 34.50
C SER A 4 2.65 -45.26 34.28
N PHE A 5 2.75 -44.66 33.10
CA PHE A 5 1.62 -44.01 32.42
C PHE A 5 1.28 -44.86 31.19
N LYS A 6 0.16 -45.59 31.25
CA LYS A 6 -0.45 -46.27 30.09
C LYS A 6 -1.88 -45.77 29.92
N ILE A 7 -2.07 -45.10 28.77
CA ILE A 7 -3.15 -45.28 27.79
C ILE A 7 -4.56 -44.86 28.20
N PHE A 8 -5.05 -43.81 27.54
CA PHE A 8 -6.33 -43.93 26.84
C PHE A 8 -6.15 -43.55 25.36
N ARG A 9 -6.52 -44.51 24.52
CA ARG A 9 -6.60 -44.46 23.06
C ARG A 9 -7.96 -43.87 22.68
N HIS A 10 -8.03 -43.23 21.52
CA HIS A 10 -9.24 -42.79 20.82
C HIS A 10 -10.09 -41.69 21.47
N THR A 11 -9.78 -40.45 21.11
CA THR A 11 -10.83 -39.52 20.68
C THR A 11 -10.43 -38.89 19.35
N ASN A 12 -11.34 -39.06 18.42
CA ASN A 12 -11.30 -38.63 17.04
C ASN A 12 -11.31 -37.09 17.01
N ILE A 13 -10.18 -36.44 16.70
CA ILE A 13 -10.15 -35.01 16.36
C ILE A 13 -10.02 -34.88 14.83
N SER A 14 -10.88 -35.60 14.13
CA SER A 14 -11.42 -35.16 12.85
C SER A 14 -12.71 -34.41 13.15
N HIS A 15 -12.86 -33.21 12.59
CA HIS A 15 -13.99 -32.27 12.75
C HIS A 15 -13.83 -31.23 13.88
N VAL A 16 -12.88 -30.31 13.72
CA VAL A 16 -13.19 -28.90 13.95
C VAL A 16 -13.42 -28.31 12.56
N PRO A 17 -14.65 -27.92 12.20
CA PRO A 17 -14.91 -27.39 10.88
C PRO A 17 -14.22 -26.03 10.76
N PHE A 18 -13.24 -25.97 9.87
CA PHE A 18 -12.65 -24.76 9.34
C PHE A 18 -13.69 -24.07 8.42
N SER A 19 -14.84 -23.69 9.00
CA SER A 19 -15.97 -23.08 8.28
C SER A 19 -16.64 -22.05 9.18
N LEU A 20 -15.88 -21.02 9.56
CA LEU A 20 -16.42 -19.79 10.14
C LEU A 20 -15.77 -18.56 9.53
N PHE A 21 -15.56 -18.60 8.22
CA PHE A 21 -15.53 -17.42 7.37
C PHE A 21 -16.16 -17.82 6.02
N PRO A 22 -17.23 -17.17 5.55
CA PRO A 22 -17.59 -17.32 4.16
C PRO A 22 -16.42 -16.79 3.35
N TYR A 23 -15.81 -17.67 2.57
CA TYR A 23 -14.95 -17.34 1.45
C TYR A 23 -15.72 -16.36 0.53
N THR A 24 -15.60 -15.06 0.77
CA THR A 24 -15.96 -14.03 -0.22
C THR A 24 -14.86 -13.90 -1.28
N THR A 25 -14.34 -15.04 -1.74
CA THR A 25 -13.39 -15.11 -2.86
C THR A 25 -14.10 -15.31 -4.19
N SER A 26 -15.35 -15.79 -4.23
CA SER A 26 -16.08 -15.97 -5.49
C SER A 26 -16.40 -14.63 -6.17
N SER A 27 -17.02 -13.68 -5.44
CA SER A 27 -17.41 -12.36 -6.00
C SER A 27 -16.21 -11.44 -6.27
N SER A 28 -15.21 -11.42 -5.38
CA SER A 28 -14.02 -10.58 -5.57
C SER A 28 -13.12 -11.12 -6.70
N SER A 29 -12.95 -12.45 -6.82
CA SER A 29 -12.17 -13.03 -7.91
C SER A 29 -12.91 -12.94 -9.24
N SER A 30 -14.24 -13.08 -9.26
CA SER A 30 -15.02 -12.85 -10.48
C SER A 30 -15.00 -11.39 -10.92
N LEU A 31 -15.06 -10.42 -9.99
CA LEU A 31 -14.91 -8.99 -10.29
C LEU A 31 -13.49 -8.64 -10.74
N VAL A 32 -12.44 -9.23 -10.13
CA VAL A 32 -11.06 -9.08 -10.62
C VAL A 32 -10.96 -9.65 -12.04
N LEU A 33 -11.47 -10.85 -12.29
CA LEU A 33 -11.47 -11.49 -13.61
C LEU A 33 -12.31 -10.70 -14.63
N GLU A 34 -13.46 -10.15 -14.25
CA GLU A 34 -14.33 -9.34 -15.11
C GLU A 34 -13.70 -7.99 -15.43
N VAL A 35 -13.03 -7.33 -14.48
CA VAL A 35 -12.25 -6.11 -14.72
C VAL A 35 -11.01 -6.40 -15.56
N VAL A 36 -10.35 -7.54 -15.34
CA VAL A 36 -9.27 -8.05 -16.18
C VAL A 36 -9.77 -8.29 -17.60
N HIS A 37 -10.86 -9.04 -17.80
CA HIS A 37 -11.46 -9.27 -19.11
C HIS A 37 -11.94 -7.99 -19.79
N ALA A 38 -12.58 -7.07 -19.05
CA ALA A 38 -13.02 -5.77 -19.57
C ALA A 38 -11.85 -4.83 -19.94
N THR A 39 -10.65 -5.07 -19.40
CA THR A 39 -9.41 -4.36 -19.80
C THR A 39 -8.58 -5.14 -20.83
N MET A 40 -8.82 -6.44 -20.99
CA MET A 40 -8.06 -7.37 -21.82
C MET A 40 -8.85 -7.82 -23.05
N ASN A 41 -9.16 -6.90 -23.97
CA ASN A 41 -9.58 -7.28 -25.33
C ASN A 41 -8.51 -6.91 -26.36
N SER A 42 -7.70 -7.91 -26.73
CA SER A 42 -7.01 -8.05 -28.02
C SER A 42 -6.36 -9.45 -28.09
N ASP A 43 -6.74 -10.24 -29.08
CA ASP A 43 -6.23 -11.58 -29.39
C ASP A 43 -4.72 -11.62 -29.67
N SER A 44 -4.05 -12.68 -29.22
CA SER A 44 -2.97 -13.37 -29.95
C SER A 44 -2.51 -14.61 -29.18
N GLY A 45 -2.46 -15.74 -29.88
CA GLY A 45 -2.20 -17.07 -29.34
C GLY A 45 -0.78 -17.30 -28.83
N TYR A 46 -0.66 -18.23 -27.88
CA TYR A 46 0.59 -18.75 -27.33
C TYR A 46 0.81 -20.19 -27.83
N GLN A 47 2.01 -20.49 -28.33
CA GLN A 47 2.52 -21.87 -28.48
C GLN A 47 3.74 -22.05 -27.56
N PRO A 48 3.84 -23.14 -26.78
CA PRO A 48 5.05 -23.45 -26.02
C PRO A 48 6.02 -24.32 -26.83
N LEU A 49 7.31 -23.95 -26.79
CA LEU A 49 8.44 -24.70 -27.36
C LEU A 49 9.05 -25.60 -26.28
N LEU A 50 9.06 -26.91 -26.54
CA LEU A 50 9.69 -27.96 -25.73
C LEU A 50 11.22 -27.86 -25.79
N VAL A 51 11.89 -27.82 -24.63
CA VAL A 51 13.31 -28.21 -24.50
C VAL A 51 13.49 -29.01 -23.22
N GLY A 52 13.89 -30.28 -23.36
CA GLY A 52 14.22 -31.16 -22.25
C GLY A 52 15.55 -30.78 -21.59
N LEU A 53 15.57 -30.74 -20.26
CA LEU A 53 16.78 -30.52 -19.46
C LEU A 53 17.17 -31.82 -18.73
N HIS A 54 18.34 -32.35 -19.10
CA HIS A 54 19.03 -33.43 -18.42
C HIS A 54 19.60 -32.97 -17.06
N SER A 55 19.72 -33.93 -16.16
CA SER A 55 19.75 -33.85 -14.69
C SER A 55 21.02 -33.32 -14.00
N HIS A 56 21.72 -32.30 -14.51
CA HIS A 56 22.96 -31.82 -13.85
C HIS A 56 23.21 -30.30 -13.80
N SER A 57 22.22 -29.44 -14.01
CA SER A 57 22.43 -27.98 -13.93
C SER A 57 22.19 -27.40 -12.52
N ASN A 58 23.16 -26.65 -12.01
CA ASN A 58 23.05 -25.84 -10.79
C ASN A 58 21.89 -24.82 -10.92
N ILE A 59 20.94 -24.87 -9.97
CA ILE A 59 19.74 -24.00 -9.88
C ILE A 59 20.02 -22.46 -9.96
N PRO A 60 21.15 -21.91 -9.50
CA PRO A 60 21.40 -20.46 -9.57
C PRO A 60 21.39 -19.84 -10.96
N ASP A 61 21.61 -20.62 -12.03
CA ASP A 61 21.74 -20.12 -13.40
C ASP A 61 20.51 -20.37 -14.29
N LEU A 62 19.44 -20.96 -13.75
CA LEU A 62 18.20 -21.18 -14.51
C LEU A 62 17.32 -19.93 -14.59
N SER A 63 16.69 -19.74 -15.76
CA SER A 63 15.68 -18.70 -15.96
C SER A 63 14.41 -19.00 -15.13
N SER A 64 13.73 -17.95 -14.66
CA SER A 64 12.50 -18.07 -13.84
C SER A 64 11.43 -18.93 -14.51
N ASP A 65 11.32 -18.86 -15.84
CA ASP A 65 10.32 -19.58 -16.62
C ASP A 65 10.61 -21.09 -16.62
N THR A 66 11.88 -21.50 -16.72
CA THR A 66 12.31 -22.90 -16.70
C THR A 66 12.08 -23.56 -15.33
N ILE A 67 12.27 -22.81 -14.25
CA ILE A 67 12.04 -23.30 -12.89
C ILE A 67 10.54 -23.44 -12.63
N GLU A 68 9.73 -22.48 -13.05
CA GLU A 68 8.27 -22.55 -12.89
C GLU A 68 7.67 -23.75 -13.64
N GLU A 69 8.18 -24.05 -14.83
CA GLU A 69 7.78 -25.22 -15.61
C GLU A 69 8.25 -26.54 -14.96
N PHE A 70 9.46 -26.56 -14.40
CA PHE A 70 9.98 -27.71 -13.63
C PHE A 70 9.16 -27.98 -12.35
N LEU A 71 8.82 -26.94 -11.60
CA LEU A 71 8.02 -27.02 -10.37
C LEU A 71 6.57 -27.47 -10.64
N LYS A 72 6.03 -27.17 -11.82
CA LYS A 72 4.70 -27.65 -12.24
C LYS A 72 4.68 -29.14 -12.58
N GLN A 73 5.81 -29.71 -13.00
CA GLN A 73 5.85 -31.06 -13.56
C GLN A 73 6.27 -32.16 -12.57
N ARG A 74 6.94 -31.86 -11.46
CA ARG A 74 7.40 -32.89 -10.51
C ARG A 74 7.28 -32.53 -9.02
N PRO A 75 6.96 -33.50 -8.14
CA PRO A 75 7.08 -33.31 -6.70
C PRO A 75 8.55 -33.12 -6.32
N ILE A 76 8.82 -32.05 -5.57
CA ILE A 76 10.17 -31.65 -5.16
C ILE A 76 10.64 -32.55 -4.02
N GLU A 77 11.78 -33.23 -4.18
CA GLU A 77 12.36 -34.01 -3.10
C GLU A 77 12.78 -33.12 -1.92
N LEU A 78 12.63 -33.63 -0.69
CA LEU A 78 12.83 -32.85 0.55
C LEU A 78 14.22 -32.16 0.63
N ARG A 79 15.24 -32.71 -0.02
CA ARG A 79 16.61 -32.17 -0.04
C ARG A 79 16.78 -30.82 -0.75
N TRP A 80 15.90 -30.50 -1.72
CA TRP A 80 16.01 -29.27 -2.52
C TRP A 80 15.25 -28.09 -1.90
N TRP A 81 14.38 -28.34 -0.92
CA TRP A 81 13.58 -27.31 -0.25
C TRP A 81 14.39 -26.17 0.36
N PRO A 82 15.50 -26.42 1.11
CA PRO A 82 16.29 -25.33 1.66
C PRO A 82 16.88 -24.40 0.59
N GLN A 83 17.30 -24.98 -0.54
CA GLN A 83 17.90 -24.23 -1.65
C GLN A 83 16.84 -23.42 -2.41
N LEU A 84 15.66 -24.01 -2.64
CA LEU A 84 14.53 -23.32 -3.24
C LEU A 84 14.03 -22.16 -2.36
N ILE A 85 13.86 -22.41 -1.05
CA ILE A 85 13.47 -21.38 -0.08
C ILE A 85 14.52 -20.27 -0.04
N ALA A 86 15.81 -20.59 -0.02
CA ALA A 86 16.87 -19.58 -0.02
C ALA A 86 16.86 -18.73 -1.29
N TRP A 87 16.61 -19.35 -2.45
CA TRP A 87 16.51 -18.66 -3.74
C TRP A 87 15.28 -17.75 -3.80
N GLU A 88 14.08 -18.25 -3.47
CA GLU A 88 12.85 -17.45 -3.44
C GLU A 88 12.96 -16.32 -2.40
N SER A 89 13.50 -16.61 -1.22
CA SER A 89 13.72 -15.60 -0.17
C SER A 89 14.65 -14.50 -0.66
N ARG A 90 15.70 -14.83 -1.42
CA ARG A 90 16.62 -13.82 -1.98
C ARG A 90 15.92 -12.92 -2.99
N LEU A 91 15.07 -13.47 -3.86
CA LEU A 91 14.26 -12.72 -4.81
C LEU A 91 13.27 -11.79 -4.11
N ILE A 92 12.54 -12.31 -3.13
CA ILE A 92 11.61 -11.53 -2.32
C ILE A 92 12.34 -10.42 -1.58
N TRP A 93 13.49 -10.71 -0.97
CA TRP A 93 14.28 -9.71 -0.26
C TRP A 93 14.77 -8.60 -1.17
N LEU A 94 15.25 -8.94 -2.37
CA LEU A 94 15.74 -7.97 -3.36
C LEU A 94 14.66 -6.95 -3.77
N LEU A 95 13.38 -7.36 -3.80
CA LEU A 95 12.25 -6.46 -4.09
C LEU A 95 11.73 -5.74 -2.83
N SER A 96 11.70 -6.45 -1.70
CA SER A 96 11.04 -5.99 -0.48
C SER A 96 11.83 -4.89 0.23
N TRP A 97 13.18 -4.95 0.24
CA TRP A 97 13.99 -3.97 0.98
C TRP A 97 13.72 -2.53 0.50
N ALA A 98 13.66 -2.32 -0.82
CA ALA A 98 13.44 -1.00 -1.38
C ALA A 98 12.01 -0.51 -1.11
N SER A 99 11.02 -1.42 -1.12
CA SER A 99 9.65 -1.09 -0.75
C SER A 99 9.51 -0.74 0.74
N ILE A 100 10.29 -1.39 1.61
CA ILE A 100 10.39 -1.05 3.03
C ILE A 100 11.00 0.34 3.19
N VAL A 101 12.11 0.63 2.48
CA VAL A 101 12.75 1.96 2.49
C VAL A 101 11.76 3.05 2.07
N VAL A 102 11.04 2.88 0.95
CA VAL A 102 9.99 3.83 0.53
C VAL A 102 8.97 4.05 1.64
N SER A 103 8.50 2.98 2.28
CA SER A 103 7.49 3.05 3.35
C SER A 103 8.01 3.80 4.57
N ILE A 104 9.24 3.49 5.01
CA ILE A 104 9.89 4.16 6.14
C ILE A 104 10.04 5.65 5.86
N PHE A 105 10.66 6.02 4.74
CA PHE A 105 10.96 7.43 4.46
C PHE A 105 9.70 8.27 4.19
N ASN A 106 8.66 7.70 3.58
CA ASN A 106 7.38 8.39 3.43
C ASN A 106 6.70 8.61 4.79
N TYR A 107 6.77 7.64 5.72
CA TYR A 107 6.26 7.80 7.08
C TYR A 107 7.08 8.82 7.88
N MET A 108 8.40 8.83 7.67
CA MET A 108 9.30 9.78 8.32
C MET A 108 9.02 11.24 7.97
N LEU A 109 8.38 11.55 6.83
CA LEU A 109 7.89 12.91 6.54
C LEU A 109 6.89 13.39 7.60
N SER A 110 5.86 12.59 7.90
CA SER A 110 4.89 12.92 8.93
C SER A 110 5.53 12.95 10.33
N PHE A 111 6.44 12.01 10.62
CA PHE A 111 7.14 11.96 11.91
C PHE A 111 8.00 13.21 12.15
N VAL A 112 8.81 13.62 11.18
CA VAL A 112 9.63 14.84 11.28
C VAL A 112 8.74 16.07 11.41
N THR A 113 7.66 16.17 10.63
CA THR A 113 6.71 17.28 10.78
C THR A 113 6.20 17.38 12.23
N LEU A 114 5.86 16.25 12.87
CA LEU A 114 5.46 16.23 14.29
C LEU A 114 6.59 16.65 15.23
N MET A 115 7.83 16.25 14.99
CA MET A 115 8.96 16.70 15.81
C MET A 115 9.10 18.22 15.78
N PHE A 116 8.97 18.85 14.60
CA PHE A 116 9.03 20.31 14.49
C PHE A 116 7.82 21.01 15.13
N THR A 117 6.61 20.48 14.97
CA THR A 117 5.44 21.05 15.69
C THR A 117 5.54 20.88 17.20
N GLY A 118 6.26 19.87 17.68
CA GLY A 118 6.65 19.69 19.08
C GLY A 118 7.40 20.88 19.68
N HIS A 119 8.24 21.54 18.90
CA HIS A 119 9.01 22.70 19.35
C HIS A 119 8.18 23.99 19.37
N LEU A 120 7.03 24.02 18.70
CA LEU A 120 6.12 25.16 18.72
C LEU A 120 5.27 25.21 20.00
N GLY A 121 5.02 24.06 20.62
CA GLY A 121 4.24 23.95 21.83
C GLY A 121 3.54 22.60 21.97
N SER A 122 3.15 22.27 23.20
CA SER A 122 2.45 21.02 23.49
C SER A 122 1.05 20.96 22.86
N VAL A 123 0.37 22.10 22.73
CA VAL A 123 -0.97 22.20 22.11
C VAL A 123 -0.88 22.05 20.58
N GLU A 124 0.11 22.68 19.95
CA GLU A 124 0.43 22.56 18.54
C GLU A 124 0.75 21.12 18.16
N LEU A 125 1.60 20.46 18.95
CA LEU A 125 1.93 19.05 18.79
C LEU A 125 0.69 18.15 18.93
N ALA A 126 -0.12 18.36 19.97
CA ALA A 126 -1.32 17.58 20.20
C ALA A 126 -2.31 17.71 19.03
N GLY A 127 -2.55 18.94 18.56
CA GLY A 127 -3.39 19.20 17.39
C GLY A 127 -2.84 18.54 16.12
N ALA A 128 -1.56 18.73 15.81
CA ALA A 128 -0.91 18.12 14.64
C ALA A 128 -0.94 16.58 14.69
N SER A 129 -0.67 16.00 15.87
CA SER A 129 -0.67 14.56 16.09
C SER A 129 -2.04 13.94 15.84
N ILE A 130 -3.10 14.55 16.38
CA ILE A 130 -4.47 14.10 16.13
C ILE A 130 -4.86 14.25 14.67
N ALA A 131 -4.42 15.33 13.99
CA ALA A 131 -4.65 15.50 12.57
C ALA A 131 -3.90 14.45 11.72
N ILE A 132 -2.65 14.11 12.05
CA ILE A 132 -1.85 13.11 11.32
C ILE A 132 -2.34 11.68 11.62
N VAL A 133 -2.44 11.30 12.88
CA VAL A 133 -2.77 9.92 13.28
C VAL A 133 -4.26 9.65 13.10
N GLY A 134 -5.12 10.61 13.44
CA GLY A 134 -6.57 10.47 13.33
C GLY A 134 -7.06 10.78 11.92
N VAL A 135 -7.07 12.06 11.54
CA VAL A 135 -7.73 12.51 10.29
C VAL A 135 -7.03 11.97 9.04
N GLN A 136 -5.71 12.19 8.92
CA GLN A 136 -4.91 11.71 7.80
C GLN A 136 -4.83 10.19 7.80
N GLY A 137 -4.62 9.54 8.95
CA GLY A 137 -4.60 8.08 9.06
C GLY A 137 -5.87 7.41 8.52
N LEU A 138 -7.04 7.97 8.82
CA LEU A 138 -8.32 7.48 8.29
C LEU A 138 -8.40 7.55 6.76
N ALA A 139 -8.02 8.70 6.19
CA ALA A 139 -8.03 8.90 4.74
C ALA A 139 -6.96 8.06 4.02
N TYR A 140 -5.78 7.93 4.62
CA TYR A 140 -4.69 7.11 4.10
C TYR A 140 -5.09 5.64 4.03
N GLY A 141 -5.82 5.13 5.03
CA GLY A 141 -6.33 3.76 5.00
C GLY A 141 -7.25 3.49 3.80
N VAL A 142 -8.15 4.42 3.46
CA VAL A 142 -9.05 4.30 2.30
C VAL A 142 -8.24 4.32 1.00
N ILE A 143 -7.40 5.33 0.81
CA ILE A 143 -6.60 5.51 -0.42
C ILE A 143 -5.62 4.34 -0.61
N LEU A 144 -4.94 3.89 0.45
CA LEU A 144 -4.02 2.75 0.40
C LEU A 144 -4.76 1.44 0.07
N GLY A 145 -5.98 1.29 0.58
CA GLY A 145 -6.84 0.15 0.25
C GLY A 145 -7.19 0.14 -1.23
N MET A 146 -7.63 1.26 -1.80
CA MET A 146 -7.85 1.40 -3.24
C MET A 146 -6.58 1.10 -4.06
N ALA A 147 -5.43 1.55 -3.59
CA ALA A 147 -4.15 1.32 -4.25
C ALA A 147 -3.72 -0.16 -4.28
N SER A 148 -4.17 -0.99 -3.33
CA SER A 148 -3.93 -2.44 -3.36
C SER A 148 -4.53 -3.12 -4.61
N ALA A 149 -5.66 -2.61 -5.10
CA ALA A 149 -6.24 -3.07 -6.37
C ALA A 149 -5.33 -2.70 -7.55
N VAL A 150 -4.73 -1.49 -7.53
CA VAL A 150 -3.77 -1.04 -8.55
C VAL A 150 -2.57 -1.97 -8.61
N GLN A 151 -1.98 -2.30 -7.46
CA GLN A 151 -0.84 -3.22 -7.39
C GLN A 151 -1.17 -4.59 -7.97
N THR A 152 -2.35 -5.13 -7.63
CA THR A 152 -2.81 -6.44 -8.14
C THR A 152 -3.00 -6.41 -9.66
N LEU A 153 -3.77 -5.44 -10.17
CA LEU A 153 -4.09 -5.35 -11.60
C LEU A 153 -2.86 -5.01 -12.45
N CYS A 154 -2.01 -4.09 -11.99
CA CYS A 154 -0.76 -3.79 -12.67
C CYS A 154 0.20 -4.99 -12.64
N GLY A 155 0.29 -5.73 -11.54
CA GLY A 155 1.12 -6.94 -11.44
C GLY A 155 0.65 -8.03 -12.40
N GLN A 156 -0.67 -8.26 -12.48
CA GLN A 156 -1.26 -9.21 -13.44
C GLN A 156 -1.04 -8.78 -14.90
N ALA A 157 -1.26 -7.49 -15.20
CA ALA A 157 -1.02 -6.97 -16.55
C ALA A 157 0.46 -7.06 -16.95
N TYR A 158 1.37 -6.79 -16.03
CA TYR A 158 2.81 -6.92 -16.26
C TYR A 158 3.23 -8.37 -16.48
N GLY A 159 2.76 -9.30 -15.64
CA GLY A 159 3.02 -10.74 -15.78
C GLY A 159 2.45 -11.34 -17.06
N ALA A 160 1.27 -10.88 -17.50
CA ALA A 160 0.66 -11.27 -18.77
C ALA A 160 1.24 -10.54 -20.00
N ARG A 161 2.34 -9.77 -19.83
CA ARG A 161 2.99 -8.96 -20.88
C ARG A 161 2.07 -7.94 -21.56
N LYS A 162 0.97 -7.53 -20.91
CA LYS A 162 0.02 -6.51 -21.39
C LYS A 162 0.42 -5.12 -20.88
N TYR A 163 1.62 -4.68 -21.25
CA TYR A 163 2.23 -3.45 -20.73
C TYR A 163 1.39 -2.20 -20.98
N SER A 164 0.79 -2.05 -22.16
CA SER A 164 -0.04 -0.89 -22.50
C SER A 164 -1.26 -0.73 -21.59
N ALA A 165 -1.82 -1.83 -21.09
CA ALA A 165 -2.96 -1.81 -20.17
C ALA A 165 -2.62 -1.17 -18.81
N MET A 166 -1.36 -1.24 -18.39
CA MET A 166 -0.91 -0.69 -17.11
C MET A 166 -1.08 0.84 -17.05
N SER A 167 -0.80 1.54 -18.15
CA SER A 167 -1.04 2.99 -18.25
C SER A 167 -2.50 3.36 -18.02
N ILE A 168 -3.43 2.58 -18.57
CA ILE A 168 -4.88 2.79 -18.45
C ILE A 168 -5.33 2.51 -17.02
N ILE A 169 -4.81 1.45 -16.39
CA ILE A 169 -5.06 1.14 -14.98
C ILE A 169 -4.59 2.29 -14.09
N LEU A 170 -3.38 2.81 -14.30
CA LEU A 170 -2.82 3.93 -13.53
C LEU A 170 -3.68 5.19 -13.68
N GLN A 171 -4.05 5.57 -14.90
CA GLN A 171 -4.87 6.77 -15.14
C GLN A 171 -6.26 6.65 -14.48
N ARG A 172 -6.90 5.48 -14.62
CA ARG A 172 -8.20 5.21 -13.98
C ARG A 172 -8.09 5.24 -12.46
N ALA A 173 -7.01 4.69 -11.91
CA ALA A 173 -6.74 4.72 -10.48
C ALA A 173 -6.64 6.16 -9.97
N ILE A 174 -5.84 7.00 -10.63
CA ILE A 174 -5.65 8.42 -10.26
C ILE A 174 -7.00 9.14 -10.25
N ILE A 175 -7.83 8.99 -11.29
CA ILE A 175 -9.16 9.62 -11.35
C ILE A 175 -10.01 9.25 -10.13
N LEU A 176 -10.06 7.97 -9.78
CA LEU A 176 -10.87 7.50 -8.65
C LEU A 176 -10.27 7.88 -7.29
N HIS A 177 -8.94 7.87 -7.16
CA HIS A 177 -8.28 8.30 -5.93
C HIS A 177 -8.49 9.80 -5.70
N LEU A 178 -8.47 10.62 -6.75
CA LEU A 178 -8.83 12.04 -6.67
C LEU A 178 -10.30 12.23 -6.27
N GLY A 179 -11.22 11.45 -6.84
CA GLY A 179 -12.62 11.45 -6.41
C GLY A 179 -12.78 11.09 -4.92
N ALA A 180 -12.06 10.08 -4.44
CA ALA A 180 -12.03 9.73 -3.02
C ALA A 180 -11.42 10.85 -2.16
N ALA A 181 -10.35 11.51 -2.63
CA ALA A 181 -9.74 12.65 -1.95
C ALA A 181 -10.70 13.84 -1.81
N VAL A 182 -11.56 14.10 -2.81
CA VAL A 182 -12.61 15.13 -2.71
C VAL A 182 -13.57 14.81 -1.57
N VAL A 183 -14.08 13.59 -1.50
CA VAL A 183 -14.99 13.16 -0.42
C VAL A 183 -14.29 13.24 0.94
N LEU A 184 -13.05 12.77 1.03
CA LEU A 184 -12.26 12.77 2.26
C LEU A 184 -11.85 14.18 2.68
N SER A 185 -11.73 15.15 1.78
CA SER A 185 -11.41 16.54 2.10
C SER A 185 -12.45 17.17 3.04
N PHE A 186 -13.71 16.73 2.98
CA PHE A 186 -14.75 17.14 3.92
C PHE A 186 -14.36 16.84 5.37
N LEU A 187 -13.81 15.65 5.63
CA LEU A 187 -13.34 15.25 6.96
C LEU A 187 -12.21 16.16 7.46
N PHE A 188 -11.30 16.57 6.58
CA PHE A 188 -10.18 17.45 6.92
C PHE A 188 -10.69 18.86 7.23
N TRP A 189 -11.59 19.39 6.39
CA TRP A 189 -12.11 20.75 6.53
C TRP A 189 -12.91 20.95 7.83
N PHE A 190 -13.73 19.95 8.20
CA PHE A 190 -14.58 19.96 9.38
C PHE A 190 -14.01 19.19 10.58
N SER A 191 -12.73 18.83 10.53
CA SER A 191 -12.05 18.05 11.57
C SER A 191 -12.25 18.61 12.98
N GLY A 192 -12.15 19.94 13.18
CA GLY A 192 -12.34 20.56 14.49
C GLY A 192 -13.69 20.23 15.16
N SER A 193 -14.79 20.20 14.40
CA SER A 193 -16.10 19.82 14.93
C SER A 193 -16.14 18.36 15.35
N PHE A 194 -15.55 17.46 14.56
CA PHE A 194 -15.42 16.06 14.92
C PHE A 194 -14.54 15.85 16.16
N LEU A 195 -13.44 16.61 16.28
CA LEU A 195 -12.55 16.56 17.43
C LEU A 195 -13.24 17.01 18.71
N LYS A 196 -14.02 18.10 18.65
CA LYS A 196 -14.86 18.53 19.79
C LYS A 196 -15.91 17.48 20.15
N LEU A 197 -16.54 16.85 19.16
CA LEU A 197 -17.55 15.80 19.39
C LEU A 197 -16.99 14.57 20.12
N ILE A 198 -15.73 14.20 19.88
CA ILE A 198 -15.06 13.09 20.59
C ILE A 198 -14.40 13.52 21.90
N GLY A 199 -14.69 14.73 22.40
CA GLY A 199 -14.27 15.22 23.70
C GLY A 199 -12.89 15.91 23.76
N GLN A 200 -12.30 16.29 22.63
CA GLN A 200 -11.06 17.10 22.66
C GLN A 200 -11.34 18.53 23.14
N SER A 201 -10.38 19.13 23.83
CA SER A 201 -10.46 20.53 24.25
C SER A 201 -10.50 21.46 23.04
N GLU A 202 -11.09 22.64 23.21
CA GLU A 202 -11.24 23.62 22.13
C GLU A 202 -9.90 24.02 21.52
N SER A 203 -8.89 24.30 22.34
CA SER A 203 -7.55 24.67 21.89
C SER A 203 -6.87 23.60 21.04
N ILE A 204 -7.02 22.31 21.39
CA ILE A 204 -6.46 21.20 20.60
C ILE A 204 -7.25 21.01 19.30
N ALA A 205 -8.58 21.10 19.38
CA ALA A 205 -9.45 20.94 18.21
C ALA A 205 -9.20 22.02 17.15
N GLU A 206 -8.98 23.27 17.57
CA GLU A 206 -8.63 24.39 16.69
C GLU A 206 -7.28 24.18 15.98
N LYS A 207 -6.23 23.83 16.74
CA LYS A 207 -4.89 23.57 16.17
C LYS A 207 -4.92 22.34 15.25
N GLY A 208 -5.62 21.29 15.65
CA GLY A 208 -5.83 20.10 14.82
C GLY A 208 -6.56 20.42 13.52
N GLN A 209 -7.57 21.30 13.56
CA GLN A 209 -8.27 21.72 12.35
C GLN A 209 -7.41 22.60 11.43
N ALA A 210 -6.67 23.55 11.99
CA ALA A 210 -5.75 24.39 11.21
C ALA A 210 -4.70 23.52 10.50
N PHE A 211 -4.10 22.57 11.22
CA PHE A 211 -3.15 21.62 10.64
C PHE A 211 -3.81 20.73 9.57
N ALA A 212 -4.97 20.13 9.87
CA ALA A 212 -5.73 19.30 8.94
C ALA A 212 -6.05 20.04 7.64
N ARG A 213 -6.46 21.31 7.70
CA ARG A 213 -6.70 22.12 6.50
C ARG A 213 -5.42 22.35 5.69
N GLY A 214 -4.28 22.60 6.35
CA GLY A 214 -2.98 22.74 5.68
C GLY A 214 -2.51 21.48 4.94
N ILE A 215 -2.86 20.29 5.46
CA ILE A 215 -2.52 19.01 4.83
C ILE A 215 -3.57 18.51 3.81
N ILE A 216 -4.59 19.30 3.46
CA ILE A 216 -5.50 18.94 2.36
C ILE A 216 -4.73 18.80 1.04
N LEU A 217 -3.77 19.69 0.76
CA LEU A 217 -2.94 19.59 -0.45
C LEU A 217 -2.14 18.28 -0.50
N GLN A 218 -1.64 17.84 0.67
CA GLN A 218 -1.00 16.54 0.85
C GLN A 218 -1.93 15.37 0.51
N LEU A 219 -3.22 15.45 0.89
CA LEU A 219 -4.20 14.40 0.60
C LEU A 219 -4.34 14.16 -0.90
N TYR A 220 -4.42 15.24 -1.70
CA TYR A 220 -4.45 15.14 -3.16
C TYR A 220 -3.13 14.63 -3.73
N ALA A 221 -1.99 15.09 -3.21
CA ALA A 221 -0.70 14.55 -3.62
C ALA A 221 -0.59 13.05 -3.35
N TYR A 222 -1.04 12.58 -2.19
CA TYR A 222 -1.06 11.16 -1.85
C TYR A 222 -1.98 10.35 -2.77
N ALA A 223 -3.15 10.88 -3.10
CA ALA A 223 -4.08 10.26 -4.04
C ALA A 223 -3.47 10.04 -5.44
N VAL A 224 -2.51 10.86 -5.86
CA VAL A 224 -1.78 10.70 -7.11
C VAL A 224 -0.52 9.85 -6.94
N ALA A 225 0.29 10.11 -5.91
CA ALA A 225 1.54 9.42 -5.65
C ALA A 225 1.35 7.93 -5.36
N CYS A 226 0.30 7.58 -4.60
CA CYS A 226 0.04 6.20 -4.20
C CYS A 226 -0.13 5.25 -5.41
N PRO A 227 -1.04 5.51 -6.38
CA PRO A 227 -1.16 4.66 -7.56
C PRO A 227 0.09 4.70 -8.47
N MET A 228 0.81 5.83 -8.56
CA MET A 228 2.08 5.90 -9.30
C MET A 228 3.15 4.96 -8.69
N GLN A 229 3.29 4.97 -7.36
CA GLN A 229 4.21 4.07 -6.67
C GLN A 229 3.83 2.60 -6.88
N ARG A 230 2.54 2.26 -6.83
CA ARG A 230 2.07 0.88 -7.11
C ARG A 230 2.31 0.47 -8.57
N PHE A 231 2.14 1.38 -9.51
CA PHE A 231 2.47 1.15 -10.93
C PHE A 231 3.95 0.84 -11.11
N LEU A 232 4.86 1.60 -10.48
CA LEU A 232 6.30 1.36 -10.55
C LEU A 232 6.71 0.07 -9.82
N GLN A 233 6.16 -0.18 -8.63
CA GLN A 233 6.41 -1.39 -7.84
C GLN A 233 5.97 -2.67 -8.57
N ALA A 234 4.83 -2.65 -9.26
CA ALA A 234 4.33 -3.79 -10.03
C ALA A 234 5.26 -4.25 -11.17
N GLN A 235 6.19 -3.38 -11.59
CA GLN A 235 7.19 -3.64 -12.63
C GLN A 235 8.59 -3.93 -12.04
N ASN A 236 8.69 -4.10 -10.71
CA ASN A 236 9.94 -4.20 -9.96
C ASN A 236 10.83 -2.94 -10.02
N ILE A 237 10.26 -1.76 -10.28
CA ILE A 237 10.98 -0.48 -10.27
C ILE A 237 10.92 0.13 -8.86
N VAL A 238 11.65 -0.48 -7.92
CA VAL A 238 11.60 -0.13 -6.50
C VAL A 238 12.80 0.69 -6.02
N ASN A 239 13.99 0.48 -6.59
CA ASN A 239 15.19 1.22 -6.17
C ASN A 239 15.10 2.72 -6.49
N PRO A 240 14.64 3.15 -7.69
CA PRO A 240 14.45 4.58 -7.96
C PRO A 240 13.46 5.23 -7.00
N LEU A 241 12.35 4.54 -6.68
CA LEU A 241 11.38 5.01 -5.68
C LEU A 241 12.06 5.24 -4.32
N ALA A 242 12.87 4.29 -3.87
CA ALA A 242 13.58 4.39 -2.59
C ALA A 242 14.52 5.60 -2.55
N PHE A 243 15.33 5.81 -3.58
CA PHE A 243 16.24 6.96 -3.64
C PHE A 243 15.48 8.29 -3.71
N MET A 244 14.38 8.36 -4.47
CA MET A 244 13.52 9.56 -4.51
C MET A 244 12.92 9.85 -3.13
N SER A 245 12.39 8.84 -2.42
CA SER A 245 11.86 9.00 -1.07
C SER A 245 12.92 9.48 -0.06
N ILE A 246 14.15 8.94 -0.12
CA ILE A 246 15.26 9.39 0.72
C ILE A 246 15.60 10.86 0.42
N GLY A 247 15.73 11.22 -0.86
CA GLY A 247 16.04 12.59 -1.27
C GLY A 247 14.98 13.60 -0.82
N VAL A 248 13.70 13.28 -1.02
CA VAL A 248 12.59 14.13 -0.54
C VAL A 248 12.60 14.25 0.97
N PHE A 249 12.88 13.17 1.70
CA PHE A 249 12.97 13.21 3.16
C PHE A 249 14.06 14.16 3.66
N LEU A 250 15.27 14.07 3.11
CA LEU A 250 16.37 14.95 3.51
C LEU A 250 16.04 16.43 3.23
N LEU A 251 15.44 16.71 2.07
CA LEU A 251 14.97 18.05 1.76
C LEU A 251 13.84 18.50 2.70
N HIS A 252 12.91 17.61 3.04
CA HIS A 252 11.81 17.89 3.95
C HIS A 252 12.28 18.27 5.36
N VAL A 253 13.32 17.61 5.89
CA VAL A 253 13.93 17.98 7.17
C VAL A 253 14.46 19.42 7.11
N LEU A 254 15.22 19.76 6.05
CA LEU A 254 15.76 21.10 5.85
C LEU A 254 14.65 22.15 5.72
N LEU A 255 13.60 21.84 4.94
CA LEU A 255 12.48 22.76 4.73
C LEU A 255 11.67 22.99 6.01
N ASN A 256 11.44 21.96 6.83
CA ASN A 256 10.77 22.17 8.11
C ASN A 256 11.60 23.05 9.03
N TRP A 257 12.91 22.82 9.12
CA TRP A 257 13.80 23.69 9.89
C TRP A 257 13.72 25.14 9.43
N LEU A 258 13.79 25.38 8.12
CA LEU A 258 13.68 26.72 7.55
C LEU A 258 12.32 27.36 7.86
N VAL A 259 11.23 26.67 7.58
CA VAL A 259 9.86 27.21 7.68
C VAL A 259 9.45 27.45 9.14
N VAL A 260 9.86 26.57 10.05
CA VAL A 260 9.44 26.63 11.46
C VAL A 260 10.35 27.55 12.27
N PHE A 261 11.68 27.47 12.12
CA PHE A 261 12.61 28.20 12.98
C PHE A 261 13.18 29.48 12.37
N VAL A 262 13.28 29.58 11.05
CA VAL A 262 13.86 30.76 10.39
C VAL A 262 12.77 31.70 9.90
N LEU A 263 11.73 31.18 9.25
CA LEU A 263 10.63 31.97 8.70
C LEU A 263 9.46 32.18 9.69
N ASP A 264 9.44 31.43 10.80
CA ASP A 264 8.43 31.51 11.85
C ASP A 264 6.98 31.37 11.34
N TYR A 265 6.75 30.50 10.34
CA TYR A 265 5.41 30.24 9.80
C TYR A 265 4.58 29.26 10.65
N GLY A 266 5.15 28.80 11.78
CA GLY A 266 4.47 28.01 12.80
C GLY A 266 3.80 26.74 12.28
N LEU A 267 2.66 26.41 12.89
CA LEU A 267 1.94 25.15 12.69
C LEU A 267 1.45 24.95 11.24
N VAL A 268 0.94 26.02 10.63
CA VAL A 268 0.43 25.98 9.25
C VAL A 268 1.59 25.85 8.27
N GLY A 269 2.73 26.51 8.53
CA GLY A 269 3.96 26.35 7.76
C GLY A 269 4.45 24.89 7.73
N ALA A 270 4.46 24.22 8.88
CA ALA A 270 4.81 22.80 8.97
C ALA A 270 3.85 21.91 8.15
N ALA A 271 2.54 22.16 8.24
CA ALA A 271 1.53 21.44 7.46
C ALA A 271 1.71 21.62 5.94
N LEU A 272 1.97 22.84 5.49
CA LEU A 272 2.19 23.15 4.08
C LEU A 272 3.52 22.58 3.55
N THR A 273 4.55 22.52 4.40
CA THR A 273 5.84 21.89 4.07
C THR A 273 5.68 20.38 3.83
N LEU A 274 4.86 19.72 4.66
CA LEU A 274 4.47 18.33 4.45
C LEU A 274 3.71 18.15 3.13
N SER A 275 2.72 18.99 2.85
CA SER A 275 2.00 19.00 1.58
C SER A 275 2.95 19.16 0.37
N PHE A 276 3.87 20.12 0.44
CA PHE A 276 4.86 20.37 -0.61
C PHE A 276 5.73 19.16 -0.89
N SER A 277 6.20 18.49 0.16
CA SER A 277 7.09 17.32 0.03
C SER A 277 6.40 16.14 -0.64
N TRP A 278 5.10 15.95 -0.38
CA TRP A 278 4.31 14.95 -1.11
C TRP A 278 4.09 15.32 -2.57
N TRP A 279 3.91 16.59 -2.90
CA TRP A 279 3.87 17.03 -4.31
C TRP A 279 5.22 16.84 -5.00
N LEU A 280 6.34 17.01 -4.30
CA LEU A 280 7.65 16.67 -4.85
C LEU A 280 7.75 15.16 -5.17
N LEU A 281 7.22 14.28 -4.32
CA LEU A 281 7.11 12.85 -4.65
C LEU A 281 6.25 12.61 -5.89
N VAL A 282 5.11 13.30 -6.04
CA VAL A 282 4.28 13.22 -7.26
C VAL A 282 5.08 13.62 -8.49
N LEU A 283 5.79 14.75 -8.44
CA LEU A 283 6.58 15.26 -9.54
C LEU A 283 7.71 14.30 -9.92
N LEU A 284 8.49 13.83 -8.93
CA LEU A 284 9.59 12.90 -9.16
C LEU A 284 9.11 11.56 -9.74
N ASN A 285 8.03 11.00 -9.18
CA ASN A 285 7.44 9.75 -9.71
C ASN A 285 6.88 9.94 -11.12
N GLY A 286 6.18 11.04 -11.37
CA GLY A 286 5.62 11.37 -12.68
C GLY A 286 6.70 11.57 -13.73
N LEU A 287 7.74 12.36 -13.42
CA LEU A 287 8.89 12.55 -14.29
C LEU A 287 9.60 11.23 -14.57
N TYR A 288 9.80 10.39 -13.56
CA TYR A 288 10.40 9.07 -13.77
C TYR A 288 9.54 8.20 -14.72
N ILE A 289 8.22 8.17 -14.53
CA ILE A 289 7.29 7.40 -15.39
C ILE A 289 7.34 7.90 -16.85
N ILE A 290 7.43 9.21 -17.06
CA ILE A 290 7.41 9.83 -18.39
C ILE A 290 8.76 9.71 -19.11
N LEU A 291 9.87 9.93 -18.39
CA LEU A 291 11.20 10.08 -18.99
C LEU A 291 12.02 8.78 -19.00
N SER A 292 11.75 7.84 -18.09
CA SER A 292 12.57 6.64 -17.95
C SER A 292 12.34 5.66 -19.11
N PRO A 293 13.40 5.15 -19.76
CA PRO A 293 13.28 4.11 -20.78
C PRO A 293 12.57 2.85 -20.27
N ARG A 294 12.65 2.56 -18.96
CA ARG A 294 12.01 1.40 -18.33
C ARG A 294 10.49 1.46 -18.36
N CYS A 295 9.91 2.66 -18.42
CA CYS A 295 8.47 2.87 -18.45
C CYS A 295 7.92 3.06 -19.87
N LYS A 296 8.77 3.06 -20.91
CA LYS A 296 8.37 3.36 -22.29
C LYS A 296 7.29 2.42 -22.85
N GLN A 297 7.30 1.15 -22.45
CA GLN A 297 6.30 0.17 -22.90
C GLN A 297 5.03 0.16 -22.03
N THR A 298 5.15 0.54 -20.75
CA THR A 298 4.07 0.48 -19.76
C THR A 298 3.32 1.81 -19.62
N TRP A 299 3.94 2.92 -19.99
CA TRP A 299 3.35 4.25 -20.08
C TRP A 299 3.21 4.68 -21.54
N VAL A 300 2.01 4.56 -22.09
CA VAL A 300 1.70 4.91 -23.49
C VAL A 300 1.08 6.31 -23.64
N GLY A 301 1.23 7.16 -22.62
CA GLY A 301 0.63 8.50 -22.57
C GLY A 301 -0.83 8.51 -22.11
N LEU A 302 -1.41 9.71 -22.05
CA LEU A 302 -2.79 9.92 -21.62
C LEU A 302 -3.80 9.35 -22.62
N SER A 303 -4.86 8.71 -22.12
CA SER A 303 -5.87 8.06 -22.97
C SER A 303 -7.27 8.23 -22.41
N VAL A 304 -8.21 8.56 -23.30
CA VAL A 304 -9.66 8.62 -22.99
C VAL A 304 -10.19 7.25 -22.54
N LYS A 305 -9.50 6.15 -22.86
CA LYS A 305 -9.83 4.80 -22.36
C LYS A 305 -9.84 4.71 -20.83
N ALA A 306 -9.16 5.63 -20.12
CA ALA A 306 -9.19 5.69 -18.66
C ALA A 306 -10.61 5.89 -18.09
N PHE A 307 -11.48 6.61 -18.82
CA PHE A 307 -12.87 6.86 -18.41
C PHE A 307 -13.82 5.71 -18.75
N LYS A 308 -13.42 4.79 -19.64
CA LYS A 308 -14.22 3.60 -19.97
C LYS A 308 -14.06 2.54 -18.87
N GLY A 309 -15.15 1.90 -18.49
CA GLY A 309 -15.15 0.83 -17.48
C GLY A 309 -14.82 1.30 -16.05
N ILE A 310 -15.07 2.58 -15.75
CA ILE A 310 -14.75 3.15 -14.43
C ILE A 310 -15.62 2.56 -13.31
N TRP A 311 -16.87 2.20 -13.59
CA TRP A 311 -17.80 1.68 -12.59
C TRP A 311 -17.46 0.28 -12.06
N PRO A 312 -17.16 -0.73 -12.90
CA PRO A 312 -16.64 -2.02 -12.42
C PRO A 312 -15.34 -1.86 -11.62
N TYR A 313 -14.43 -1.01 -12.10
CA TYR A 313 -13.18 -0.74 -11.39
C TYR A 313 -13.41 -0.03 -10.06
N PHE A 314 -14.37 0.91 -9.99
CA PHE A 314 -14.76 1.57 -8.74
C PHE A 314 -15.24 0.54 -7.72
N LYS A 315 -16.18 -0.34 -8.07
CA LYS A 315 -16.66 -1.41 -7.19
C LYS A 315 -15.52 -2.25 -6.63
N LEU A 316 -14.57 -2.61 -7.50
CA LEU A 316 -13.39 -3.36 -7.10
C LEU A 316 -12.55 -2.56 -6.09
N THR A 317 -12.15 -1.33 -6.43
CA THR A 317 -11.34 -0.49 -5.52
C THR A 317 -12.05 -0.20 -4.19
N ALA A 318 -13.36 -0.04 -4.20
CA ALA A 318 -14.18 0.15 -3.00
C ALA A 318 -14.17 -1.11 -2.11
N ALA A 319 -14.22 -2.31 -2.69
CA ALA A 319 -14.10 -3.56 -1.95
C ALA A 319 -12.71 -3.70 -1.28
N TYR A 320 -11.64 -3.36 -2.00
CA TYR A 320 -10.29 -3.36 -1.42
C TYR A 320 -10.14 -2.28 -0.32
N ALA A 321 -10.70 -1.08 -0.53
CA ALA A 321 -10.74 -0.03 0.46
C ALA A 321 -11.44 -0.49 1.74
N TRP A 322 -12.62 -1.09 1.61
CA TRP A 322 -13.36 -1.66 2.73
C TRP A 322 -12.56 -2.74 3.46
N MET A 323 -11.99 -3.71 2.73
CA MET A 323 -11.23 -4.80 3.31
C MET A 323 -10.03 -4.30 4.12
N LEU A 324 -9.25 -3.37 3.58
CA LEU A 324 -8.04 -2.88 4.24
C LEU A 324 -8.35 -1.87 5.35
N TRP A 325 -9.43 -1.09 5.23
CA TRP A 325 -9.83 -0.13 6.26
C TRP A 325 -10.46 -0.81 7.49
N TYR A 326 -11.24 -1.87 7.29
CA TYR A 326 -11.94 -2.57 8.37
C TYR A 326 -11.03 -3.50 9.19
N ARG A 327 -10.10 -4.21 8.53
CA ARG A 327 -9.29 -5.25 9.18
C ARG A 327 -8.46 -4.76 10.39
N PRO A 328 -7.67 -3.67 10.31
CA PRO A 328 -6.85 -3.23 11.44
C PRO A 328 -7.68 -2.73 12.61
N LYS A 329 -8.83 -2.09 12.33
CA LYS A 329 -9.72 -1.54 13.36
C LYS A 329 -10.47 -2.63 14.13
N LEU A 330 -10.91 -3.67 13.42
CA LEU A 330 -11.51 -4.83 14.08
C LEU A 330 -10.48 -5.53 14.98
N HIS A 331 -9.24 -5.71 14.50
CA HIS A 331 -8.18 -6.30 15.32
C HIS A 331 -7.87 -5.44 16.54
N LEU A 332 -7.76 -4.11 16.39
CA LEU A 332 -7.52 -3.19 17.50
C LEU A 332 -8.65 -3.24 18.54
N ILE A 333 -9.91 -3.20 18.11
CA ILE A 333 -11.07 -3.31 18.99
C ILE A 333 -11.10 -4.68 19.70
N LEU A 334 -10.82 -5.77 18.99
CA LEU A 334 -10.75 -7.11 19.58
C LEU A 334 -9.62 -7.24 20.59
N THR A 335 -8.43 -6.70 20.30
CA THR A 335 -7.31 -6.69 21.26
C THR A 335 -7.63 -5.84 22.48
N LEU A 336 -8.25 -4.66 22.30
CA LEU A 336 -8.65 -3.79 23.41
C LEU A 336 -9.73 -4.42 24.29
N LEU A 337 -10.72 -5.09 23.68
CA LEU A 337 -11.75 -5.86 24.39
C LEU A 337 -11.14 -7.05 25.15
N HIS A 338 -10.15 -7.73 24.56
CA HIS A 338 -9.45 -8.84 25.21
C HIS A 338 -8.60 -8.35 26.40
N THR A 339 -7.91 -7.21 26.25
CA THR A 339 -7.12 -6.62 27.34
C THR A 339 -7.99 -6.05 28.46
N GLN A 340 -9.15 -5.45 28.16
CA GLN A 340 -10.08 -5.00 29.22
C GLN A 340 -10.69 -6.17 29.99
N LYS A 341 -11.05 -7.26 29.31
CA LYS A 341 -11.50 -8.49 30.00
C LYS A 341 -10.41 -9.09 30.90
N ALA A 342 -9.15 -9.05 30.47
CA ALA A 342 -8.03 -9.52 31.28
C ALA A 342 -7.79 -8.65 32.53
N GLN A 343 -8.04 -7.33 32.46
CA GLN A 343 -7.93 -6.44 33.62
C GLN A 343 -9.10 -6.50 34.59
N ILE A 344 -10.29 -6.96 34.15
CA ILE A 344 -11.47 -7.14 35.02
C ILE A 344 -11.44 -8.50 35.75
N LEU A 345 -10.62 -9.45 35.27
CA LEU A 345 -10.45 -10.79 35.85
C LEU A 345 -9.23 -10.90 36.79
N LEU A 346 -8.51 -9.80 37.00
CA LEU A 346 -7.44 -9.63 38.00
C LEU A 346 -7.92 -8.65 39.06
#